data_AF-A0A1W9YMG6-F1
#
_entry.id   AF-A0A1W9YMG6-F1
#
_cell.length_a   1.000
_cell.length_b   1.000
_cell.length_c   1.000
_cell.angle_alpha   90.00
_cell.angle_beta   90.00
_cell.angle_gamma   90.00
#
_symmetry.space_group_name_H-M   'P 1'
#
loop_
_entity.id
_entity.type
_entity.pdbx_description
1 polymer ?
#
loop_
_entity_poly.entity_id
_entity_poly.type
_entity_poly.pdbx_seq_one_letter_code
_entity_poly.pdbx_strand_id
1 'polypeptide(L)' 'FLGGAAFPGDERLMPWLQVRGGQVNASTRGRTTDYFFEVTAEHLGAGLARLIDMLARPLLDIDAQRREREVLEAEYL' A
#
# COMPACT_ATOMS: atom_id res chain seq x y z
N PHE A 1 1.75 -1.39 -2.40
CA PHE A 1 1.85 -0.21 -1.49
C PHE A 1 2.58 0.99 -2.07
N LEU A 2 3.24 0.88 -3.23
CA LEU A 2 4.14 1.91 -3.76
C LEU A 2 3.45 3.13 -4.40
N GLY A 3 2.11 3.19 -4.37
CA GLY A 3 1.32 4.36 -4.72
C GLY A 3 0.32 4.15 -5.85
N GLY A 4 -0.69 5.03 -5.88
CA GLY A 4 -1.63 5.20 -6.98
C GLY A 4 -1.56 6.63 -7.52
N ALA A 5 -2.34 6.91 -8.57
CA ALA A 5 -2.29 8.18 -9.28
C ALA A 5 -2.80 9.38 -8.47
N ALA A 6 -3.79 9.19 -7.59
CA ALA A 6 -4.43 10.28 -6.86
C ALA A 6 -3.70 10.69 -5.58
N PHE A 7 -2.88 9.79 -5.00
CA PHE A 7 -2.21 10.01 -3.72
C PHE A 7 -0.69 9.75 -3.81
N PRO A 8 0.11 10.72 -4.29
CA PRO A 8 1.56 10.56 -4.44
C PRO A 8 2.32 10.79 -3.12
N GLY A 9 3.57 10.31 -3.05
CA GLY A 9 4.48 10.62 -1.94
C GLY A 9 3.98 10.16 -0.57
N ASP A 10 3.94 11.08 0.40
CA ASP A 10 3.52 10.79 1.78
C ASP A 10 2.00 10.65 1.92
N GLU A 11 1.24 10.99 0.88
CA GLU A 11 -0.21 10.77 0.85
C GLU A 11 -0.59 9.33 0.51
N ARG A 12 0.37 8.48 0.10
CA ARG A 12 0.15 7.05 -0.12
C ARG A 12 -0.36 6.37 1.15
N LEU A 13 -1.11 5.28 0.98
CA LEU A 13 -1.79 4.58 2.08
C LEU A 13 -0.89 4.29 3.29
N MET A 14 0.27 3.66 3.07
CA MET A 14 1.17 3.24 4.15
C MET A 14 1.75 4.42 4.97
N PRO A 15 2.44 5.42 4.37
CA PRO A 15 2.95 6.56 5.15
C PRO A 15 1.82 7.37 5.80
N TRP A 16 0.69 7.54 5.11
CA TRP A 16 -0.46 8.24 5.66
C TRP A 16 -1.07 7.56 6.90
N LEU A 17 -1.07 6.22 6.95
CA LEU A 17 -1.51 5.43 8.10
C LEU A 17 -0.50 5.48 9.25
N GLN A 18 0.81 5.40 8.96
CA GLN A 18 1.87 5.38 9.97
C GLN A 18 1.81 6.62 10.88
N VAL A 19 1.59 7.81 10.31
CA VAL A 19 1.47 9.06 11.10
C VAL A 19 0.15 9.16 11.90
N ARG A 20 -0.80 8.24 11.67
CA ARG A 20 -2.10 8.15 12.35
C ARG A 20 -2.20 6.95 13.30
N GLY A 21 -1.09 6.26 13.54
CA GLY A 21 -1.06 5.03 14.34
C GLY A 21 -1.82 3.86 13.69
N GLY A 22 -2.16 3.96 12.42
CA GLY A 22 -2.80 2.91 11.65
C GLY A 22 -1.81 1.82 11.22
N GLN A 23 -2.35 0.67 10.85
CA GLN A 23 -1.58 -0.48 10.37
C GLN A 23 -2.07 -0.87 8.97
N VAL A 24 -1.20 -1.45 8.16
CA VAL A 24 -1.55 -1.96 6.84
C VAL A 24 -0.74 -3.20 6.54
N ASN A 25 -1.37 -4.18 5.89
CA ASN A 25 -0.68 -5.34 5.40
C ASN A 25 -1.41 -5.92 4.16
N ALA A 26 -0.77 -6.87 3.50
CA ALA A 26 -1.38 -7.70 2.47
C ALA A 26 -0.90 -9.14 2.60
N SER A 27 -1.72 -10.08 2.13
CA SER A 27 -1.36 -11.50 2.07
C SER A 27 -1.71 -12.06 0.71
N THR A 28 -0.72 -12.61 0.00
CA THR A 28 -0.94 -13.36 -1.24
C THR A 28 -0.91 -14.84 -0.95
N ARG A 29 -1.99 -15.55 -1.30
CA ARG A 29 -2.13 -17.01 -1.26
C ARG A 29 -2.25 -17.53 -2.70
N GLY A 30 -2.42 -18.85 -2.86
CA GLY A 30 -2.40 -19.49 -4.19
C GLY A 30 -3.43 -18.97 -5.21
N ARG A 31 -4.54 -18.34 -4.79
CA ARG A 31 -5.58 -17.81 -5.69
C ARG A 31 -6.17 -16.47 -5.26
N THR A 32 -5.71 -15.91 -4.14
CA THR A 32 -6.30 -14.72 -3.53
C THR A 32 -5.19 -13.82 -3.03
N THR A 33 -5.40 -12.52 -3.16
CA THR A 33 -4.58 -11.51 -2.49
C THR A 33 -5.49 -10.63 -1.67
N ASP A 34 -5.27 -10.63 -0.36
CA ASP A 34 -6.02 -9.85 0.61
C ASP A 34 -5.23 -8.58 0.95
N TYR A 35 -5.85 -7.41 0.82
CA TYR A 35 -5.30 -6.12 1.26
C TYR A 35 -6.16 -5.57 2.38
N PHE A 36 -5.56 -5.18 3.50
CA PHE A 36 -6.30 -4.72 4.67
C PHE A 36 -5.51 -3.66 5.45
N PHE A 37 -6.25 -2.79 6.12
CA PHE A 37 -5.69 -1.76 7.00
C PHE A 37 -6.61 -1.50 8.19
N GLU A 38 -6.03 -0.93 9.23
CA GLU A 38 -6.73 -0.52 10.44
C GLU A 38 -6.41 0.94 10.75
N VAL A 39 -7.45 1.72 11.09
CA VAL A 39 -7.33 3.14 11.47
C VAL A 39 -8.56 3.54 12.30
N THR A 40 -8.51 4.68 12.98
CA THR A 40 -9.68 5.21 13.71
C THR A 40 -10.86 5.48 12.77
N ALA A 41 -12.09 5.36 13.29
CA ALA A 41 -13.31 5.47 12.48
C ALA A 41 -13.41 6.78 11.68
N GLU A 42 -12.96 7.90 12.25
CA GLU A 42 -12.89 9.21 11.59
C GLU A 42 -12.08 9.18 10.28
N HIS A 43 -11.07 8.33 10.22
CA HIS A 43 -10.12 8.24 9.11
C HIS A 43 -10.46 7.14 8.10
N LEU A 44 -11.47 6.30 8.35
CA LEU A 44 -11.78 5.12 7.54
C LEU A 44 -12.04 5.47 6.07
N GLY A 45 -12.85 6.51 5.81
CA GLY A 45 -13.17 6.94 4.44
C GLY A 45 -11.94 7.42 3.67
N ALA A 46 -11.06 8.17 4.33
CA ALA A 46 -9.81 8.65 3.73
C ALA A 46 -8.81 7.52 3.48
N GLY A 47 -8.76 6.52 4.37
CA GLY A 47 -7.97 5.30 4.15
C GLY A 47 -8.48 4.47 2.98
N LEU A 48 -9.81 4.30 2.88
CA LEU A 48 -10.45 3.55 1.80
C LEU A 48 -10.19 4.19 0.43
N ALA A 49 -10.25 5.52 0.32
CA ALA A 49 -9.94 6.23 -0.92
C ALA A 49 -8.52 5.92 -1.42
N ARG A 50 -7.53 5.90 -0.51
CA ARG A 50 -6.12 5.57 -0.82
C ARG A 50 -5.94 4.11 -1.20
N LEU A 51 -6.62 3.18 -0.51
CA LEU A 51 -6.61 1.77 -0.85
C LEU A 51 -7.17 1.54 -2.26
N ILE A 52 -8.32 2.13 -2.57
CA ILE A 52 -8.97 2.00 -3.88
C ILE A 52 -8.10 2.59 -4.98
N ASP A 53 -7.52 3.78 -4.79
CA ASP A 53 -6.62 4.37 -5.79
C ASP A 53 -5.39 3.50 -6.06
N MET A 54 -4.77 2.95 -5.00
CA MET A 54 -3.65 2.03 -5.13
C MET A 54 -4.00 0.76 -5.92
N LEU A 55 -5.21 0.22 -5.74
CA LEU A 55 -5.65 -1.02 -6.41
C LEU A 55 -6.15 -0.78 -7.83
N ALA A 56 -6.91 0.29 -8.05
CA ALA A 56 -7.55 0.58 -9.34
C ALA A 56 -6.60 1.28 -10.32
N ARG A 57 -5.62 2.05 -9.82
CA ARG A 57 -4.70 2.88 -10.62
C ARG A 57 -3.27 2.81 -10.08
N PRO A 58 -2.67 1.62 -9.97
CA PRO A 58 -1.31 1.50 -9.48
C PRO A 58 -0.33 2.20 -10.43
N LEU A 59 0.66 2.90 -9.88
CA LEU A 59 1.66 3.60 -10.71
C LEU A 59 2.59 2.63 -11.46
N LEU A 60 2.98 1.53 -10.80
CA LEU A 60 3.93 0.54 -11.34
C LEU A 60 5.22 1.17 -11.90
N ASP A 61 5.76 2.18 -11.22
CA ASP A 61 7.02 2.83 -11.59
C ASP A 61 8.18 1.81 -11.66
N ILE A 62 8.94 1.84 -12.75
CA ILE A 62 9.98 0.82 -13.03
C ILE A 62 11.11 0.88 -12.01
N ASP A 63 11.53 2.07 -11.59
CA ASP A 63 12.61 2.20 -10.63
C ASP A 63 12.15 1.77 -9.22
N ALA A 64 10.89 2.02 -8.88
CA ALA A 64 10.28 1.49 -7.66
C ALA A 64 10.18 -0.03 -7.68
N GLN A 65 9.78 -0.63 -8.80
CA GLN A 65 9.73 -2.10 -8.95
C GLN A 65 11.10 -2.74 -8.81
N ARG A 66 12.15 -2.13 -9.38
CA ARG A 66 13.53 -2.63 -9.24
C ARG A 66 13.97 -2.63 -7.78
N ARG A 67 13.71 -1.55 -7.03
CA ARG A 67 14.02 -1.48 -5.60
C ARG A 67 13.24 -2.52 -4.78
N GLU A 68 11.94 -2.66 -5.06
CA GLU A 68 11.09 -3.64 -4.36
C GLU A 68 11.53 -5.08 -4.59
N ARG A 69 12.00 -5.40 -5.81
CA ARG A 69 12.55 -6.74 -6.10
C ARG A 69 13.74 -7.07 -5.19
N GLU A 70 14.63 -6.11 -4.91
CA GLU A 70 15.75 -6.34 -4.00
C GLU A 70 15.28 -6.59 -2.55
N VAL A 71 14.18 -5.98 -2.13
CA VAL A 71 13.53 -6.27 -0.83
C VAL A 71 12.98 -7.69 -0.81
N LEU A 72 12.27 -8.10 -1.87
CA LEU A 72 11.70 -9.45 -1.98
C LEU A 72 12.78 -10.54 -2.00
N GLU A 73 13.90 -10.31 -2.68
CA GLU A 73 15.04 -11.23 -2.68
C GLU A 73 15.62 -11.37 -1.26
N ALA A 74 15.73 -10.27 -0.52
CA ALA A 74 16.20 -10.30 0.87
C ALA A 74 15.22 -10.98 1.84
N GLU A 75 13.91 -10.96 1.56
CA GLU A 75 12.91 -11.71 2.35
C GLU A 75 12.92 -13.22 2.04
N TYR A 76 13.40 -13.62 0.87
CA TYR A 76 13.48 -15.01 0.46
C TYR A 76 14.71 -15.75 1.03
N LEU A 77 15.84 -15.06 1.13
CA LEU A 77 17.13 -15.59 1.63
C LEU A 77 17.19 -15.69 3.16
#